data_AF-A0A519TED3-F1
#
_entry.id   AF-A0A519TED3-F1
#
_cell.length_a   1.000
_cell.length_b   1.000
_cell.length_c   1.000
_cell.angle_alpha   90.00
_cell.angle_beta   90.00
_cell.angle_gamma   90.00
#
_symmetry.space_group_name_H-M   'P 1'
#
loop_
_entity.id
_entity.type
_entity.pdbx_description
1 polymer ?
#
loop_
_entity_poly.entity_id
_entity_poly.type
_entity_poly.pdbx_seq_one_letter_code
_entity_poly.pdbx_strand_id
1 'polypeptide(L)'
;RNLAGPPSLASCTRDVYAAGTTFSPGAALRLARGIASAAAHLHAQGILHGDLYAHNILYTEAGESLLGDFGAACFFDPTDTAAATALQQLEVRAFGCLLEELLTHCPAAASAPAWQALIDRCAQPTVAARPLFAEIEQVLFAMSNE
;
A
#
# COMPACT_ATOMS: atom_id res chain seq x y z
N ARG A 1 15.85 -4.20 4.60
CA ARG A 1 15.40 -4.26 6.03
C ARG A 1 13.88 -4.14 6.06
N ASN A 2 13.18 -4.55 7.12
CA ASN A 2 11.73 -4.33 7.21
C ASN A 2 11.42 -2.83 7.23
N LEU A 3 10.32 -2.43 6.61
CA LEU A 3 9.88 -1.06 6.50
C LEU A 3 9.42 -0.50 7.85
N ALA A 4 8.76 -1.33 8.64
CA ALA A 4 8.47 -1.05 10.04
C ALA A 4 8.60 -2.32 10.90
N GLY A 5 8.63 -2.15 12.22
CA GLY A 5 8.40 -3.23 13.18
C GLY A 5 6.91 -3.43 13.44
N PRO A 6 6.50 -4.60 13.99
CA PRO A 6 5.10 -4.86 14.28
C PRO A 6 4.55 -3.87 15.32
N PRO A 7 3.22 -3.69 15.39
CA PRO A 7 2.60 -2.87 16.41
C PRO A 7 2.98 -3.35 17.82
N SER A 8 3.02 -2.41 18.76
CA SER A 8 3.26 -2.68 20.18
C SER A 8 1.98 -2.46 20.98
N LEU A 9 1.93 -2.96 22.21
CA LEU A 9 0.85 -2.68 23.17
C LEU A 9 0.62 -1.17 23.40
N ALA A 10 1.61 -0.32 23.09
CA ALA A 10 1.50 1.13 23.18
C ALA A 10 1.04 1.81 21.87
N SER A 11 1.31 1.22 20.69
CA SER A 11 0.83 1.75 19.40
C SER A 11 -0.54 1.20 18.99
N CYS A 12 -1.01 0.17 19.71
CA CYS A 12 -2.28 -0.58 19.63
C CYS A 12 -2.69 -1.15 18.26
N THR A 13 -2.34 -0.51 17.14
CA THR A 13 -2.62 -0.99 15.77
C THR A 13 -1.64 -0.47 14.72
N ARG A 14 -0.70 0.43 15.07
CA ARG A 14 0.22 1.04 14.10
C ARG A 14 1.61 0.43 14.16
N ASP A 15 2.15 0.22 12.98
CA ASP A 15 3.52 -0.20 12.75
C ASP A 15 4.52 0.81 13.33
N VAL A 16 5.65 0.29 13.80
CA VAL A 16 6.67 1.09 14.51
C VAL A 16 7.86 1.32 13.61
N TYR A 17 8.03 2.56 13.18
CA TYR A 17 9.19 2.98 12.40
C TYR A 17 10.37 3.34 13.30
N ALA A 18 11.60 3.10 12.81
CA ALA A 18 12.80 3.50 13.54
C ALA A 18 12.84 5.03 13.73
N ALA A 19 13.33 5.49 14.88
CA ALA A 19 13.43 6.91 15.18
C ALA A 19 14.26 7.64 14.09
N GLY A 20 13.72 8.75 13.56
CA GLY A 20 14.35 9.53 12.50
C GLY A 20 14.22 8.95 11.09
N THR A 21 13.38 7.91 10.89
CA THR A 21 13.07 7.40 9.55
C THR A 21 12.47 8.52 8.70
N THR A 22 13.14 8.81 7.58
CA THR A 22 12.69 9.74 6.56
C THR A 22 12.96 9.17 5.16
N PHE A 23 12.09 9.49 4.22
CA PHE A 23 12.22 9.10 2.82
C PHE A 23 12.34 10.32 1.93
N SER A 24 13.11 10.19 0.84
CA SER A 24 12.99 11.14 -0.27
C SER A 24 11.69 10.90 -1.04
N PRO A 25 11.10 11.93 -1.69
CA PRO A 25 9.89 11.74 -2.50
C PRO A 25 10.03 10.64 -3.54
N GLY A 26 11.19 10.55 -4.21
CA GLY A 26 11.45 9.50 -5.19
C GLY A 26 11.53 8.09 -4.59
N ALA A 27 12.07 7.94 -3.38
CA ALA A 27 12.09 6.66 -2.68
C ALA A 27 10.68 6.26 -2.22
N ALA A 28 9.90 7.19 -1.68
CA ALA A 28 8.51 6.96 -1.30
C ALA A 28 7.66 6.53 -2.51
N LEU A 29 7.81 7.21 -3.65
CA LEU A 29 7.11 6.87 -4.88
C LEU A 29 7.48 5.48 -5.40
N ARG A 30 8.78 5.13 -5.41
CA ARG A 30 9.22 3.79 -5.82
C ARG A 30 8.68 2.69 -4.89
N LEU A 31 8.65 2.95 -3.58
CA LEU A 31 8.14 2.01 -2.60
C LEU A 31 6.64 1.75 -2.82
N ALA A 32 5.84 2.81 -2.90
CA ALA A 32 4.40 2.73 -3.15
C ALA A 32 4.09 1.97 -4.46
N ARG A 33 4.86 2.26 -5.52
CA ARG A 33 4.72 1.56 -6.81
C ARG A 33 5.05 0.07 -6.71
N GLY A 34 6.15 -0.28 -6.03
CA GLY A 34 6.53 -1.69 -5.87
C GLY A 34 5.46 -2.50 -5.14
N ILE A 35 4.85 -1.93 -4.10
CA ILE A 35 3.77 -2.59 -3.34
C ILE A 35 2.48 -2.66 -4.14
N ALA A 36 2.09 -1.57 -4.83
CA ALA A 36 0.91 -1.58 -5.70
C ALA A 36 1.04 -2.64 -6.80
N SER A 37 2.23 -2.78 -7.39
CA SER A 37 2.51 -3.76 -8.44
C SER A 37 2.48 -5.20 -7.92
N ALA A 38 3.05 -5.44 -6.74
CA ALA A 38 2.98 -6.74 -6.08
C ALA A 38 1.53 -7.15 -5.80
N ALA A 39 0.73 -6.24 -5.23
CA ALA A 39 -0.68 -6.52 -4.94
C ALA A 39 -1.51 -6.74 -6.22
N ALA A 40 -1.32 -5.91 -7.25
CA ALA A 40 -1.95 -6.11 -8.56
C ALA A 40 -1.62 -7.49 -9.15
N HIS A 41 -0.36 -7.92 -9.04
CA HIS A 41 0.07 -9.23 -9.50
C HIS A 41 -0.62 -10.37 -8.73
N LEU A 42 -0.68 -10.30 -7.41
CA LEU A 42 -1.38 -11.29 -6.58
C LEU A 42 -2.86 -11.39 -6.95
N HIS A 43 -3.53 -10.24 -7.11
CA HIS A 43 -4.94 -10.18 -7.47
C HIS A 43 -5.21 -10.80 -8.85
N ALA A 44 -4.32 -10.56 -9.82
CA ALA A 44 -4.40 -11.18 -11.14
C ALA A 44 -4.22 -12.71 -11.10
N GLN A 45 -3.60 -13.26 -10.06
CA GLN A 45 -3.48 -14.70 -9.81
C GLN A 45 -4.59 -15.26 -8.90
N GLY A 46 -5.60 -14.46 -8.55
CA GLY A 46 -6.69 -14.89 -7.66
C GLY A 46 -6.26 -15.01 -6.20
N ILE A 47 -5.23 -14.26 -5.78
CA ILE A 47 -4.68 -14.29 -4.43
C ILE A 47 -4.87 -12.92 -3.77
N LEU A 48 -5.44 -12.88 -2.57
CA LEU A 48 -5.36 -11.74 -1.65
C LEU A 48 -4.19 -11.96 -0.70
N HIS A 49 -3.47 -10.90 -0.34
CA HIS A 49 -2.45 -10.97 0.69
C HIS A 49 -3.07 -11.11 2.08
N GLY A 50 -4.15 -10.38 2.34
CA GLY A 50 -4.93 -10.45 3.59
C GLY A 50 -4.31 -9.70 4.77
N ASP A 51 -3.01 -9.42 4.74
CA ASP A 51 -2.27 -8.71 5.82
C ASP A 51 -1.26 -7.68 5.28
N LEU A 52 -1.73 -6.74 4.45
CA LEU A 52 -0.88 -5.76 3.78
C LEU A 52 -0.48 -4.60 4.72
N TYR A 53 0.67 -4.72 5.38
CA TYR A 53 1.22 -3.75 6.34
C TYR A 53 2.70 -3.47 6.13
N ALA A 54 3.22 -2.38 6.71
CA ALA A 54 4.61 -1.97 6.56
C ALA A 54 5.59 -2.98 7.17
N HIS A 55 5.25 -3.67 8.26
CA HIS A 55 6.14 -4.70 8.83
C HIS A 55 6.33 -5.94 7.93
N ASN A 56 5.39 -6.19 7.01
CA ASN A 56 5.43 -7.24 6.00
C ASN A 56 6.17 -6.81 4.71
N ILE A 57 6.72 -5.59 4.69
CA ILE A 57 7.43 -5.05 3.54
C ILE A 57 8.92 -4.94 3.84
N LEU A 58 9.74 -5.54 2.98
CA LEU A 58 11.18 -5.27 2.93
C LEU A 58 11.44 -4.10 1.99
N TYR A 59 12.40 -3.25 2.33
CA TYR A 59 12.80 -2.14 1.47
C TYR A 59 14.31 -1.84 1.47
N THR A 60 14.76 -1.15 0.42
CA THR A 60 16.08 -0.52 0.29
C THR A 60 15.98 1.00 0.44
N GLU A 61 17.07 1.70 0.78
CA GLU A 61 17.05 3.17 0.89
C GLU A 61 16.70 3.87 -0.43
N ALA A 62 16.93 3.19 -1.56
CA ALA A 62 16.49 3.64 -2.87
C ALA A 62 14.97 3.55 -3.05
N GLY A 63 14.22 2.85 -2.18
CA GLY A 63 12.77 2.67 -2.28
C GLY A 63 12.34 1.44 -3.09
N GLU A 64 13.26 0.51 -3.38
CA GLU A 64 12.85 -0.80 -3.89
C GLU A 64 12.19 -1.58 -2.77
N SER A 65 11.13 -2.32 -3.06
CA SER A 65 10.31 -2.98 -2.06
C SER A 65 9.95 -4.42 -2.45
N LEU A 66 9.81 -5.28 -1.45
CA LEU A 66 9.32 -6.65 -1.56
C LEU A 66 8.23 -6.88 -0.52
N LEU A 67 7.09 -7.40 -0.96
CA LEU A 67 6.00 -7.83 -0.09
C LEU A 67 6.25 -9.28 0.36
N GLY A 68 6.13 -9.54 1.65
CA GLY A 68 6.31 -10.86 2.26
C GLY A 68 5.24 -11.17 3.30
N ASP A 69 5.39 -12.32 3.96
CA ASP A 69 4.44 -12.89 4.93
C ASP A 69 3.04 -13.19 4.37
N PHE A 70 2.92 -14.35 3.73
CA PHE A 70 1.67 -14.86 3.17
C PHE A 70 0.86 -15.70 4.17
N GLY A 71 1.10 -15.56 5.48
CA GLY A 71 0.39 -16.34 6.51
C GLY A 71 -1.12 -16.12 6.54
N ALA A 72 -1.58 -14.94 6.09
CA ALA A 72 -2.99 -14.58 5.98
C ALA A 72 -3.54 -14.63 4.54
N ALA A 73 -2.71 -15.04 3.57
CA ALA A 73 -3.09 -15.00 2.17
C ALA A 73 -4.19 -16.03 1.87
N CYS A 74 -5.11 -15.66 0.97
CA CYS A 74 -6.21 -16.53 0.59
C CYS A 74 -6.49 -16.48 -0.91
N PHE A 75 -7.04 -17.58 -1.42
CA PHE A 75 -7.52 -17.66 -2.78
C PHE A 75 -8.94 -17.12 -2.86
N PHE A 76 -9.24 -16.42 -3.94
CA PHE A 76 -10.59 -16.08 -4.36
C PHE A 76 -10.82 -16.52 -5.79
N ASP A 77 -12.08 -16.77 -6.16
CA ASP A 77 -12.43 -17.11 -7.53
C ASP A 77 -12.42 -15.84 -8.40
N PRO A 78 -11.49 -15.68 -9.36
CA PRO A 78 -11.46 -14.50 -10.22
C PRO A 78 -12.60 -14.48 -11.24
N THR A 79 -13.36 -15.58 -11.40
CA THR A 79 -14.51 -15.66 -12.30
C THR A 79 -15.81 -15.13 -11.68
N ASP A 80 -15.90 -15.07 -10.35
CA ASP A 80 -16.95 -14.33 -9.64
C ASP A 80 -16.58 -12.85 -9.59
N THR A 81 -16.85 -12.13 -10.68
CA THR A 81 -16.36 -10.76 -10.88
C THR A 81 -16.79 -9.81 -9.76
N ALA A 82 -18.00 -9.95 -9.22
CA ALA A 82 -18.50 -9.04 -8.20
C ALA A 82 -17.83 -9.28 -6.84
N ALA A 83 -17.76 -10.54 -6.40
CA ALA A 83 -17.10 -10.89 -5.15
C ALA A 83 -15.59 -10.64 -5.22
N ALA A 84 -14.95 -11.02 -6.32
CA ALA A 84 -13.53 -10.78 -6.58
C ALA A 84 -13.19 -9.28 -6.49
N THR A 85 -13.97 -8.43 -7.16
CA THR A 85 -13.76 -6.97 -7.15
C THR A 85 -13.88 -6.42 -5.73
N ALA A 86 -14.93 -6.80 -4.99
CA ALA A 86 -15.14 -6.32 -3.64
C ALA A 86 -14.01 -6.73 -2.68
N LEU A 87 -13.50 -7.96 -2.81
CA LEU A 87 -12.37 -8.46 -2.03
C LEU A 87 -11.08 -7.66 -2.30
N GLN A 88 -10.76 -7.40 -3.56
CA GLN A 88 -9.60 -6.57 -3.92
C GLN A 88 -9.72 -5.14 -3.36
N GLN A 89 -10.92 -4.56 -3.44
CA GLN A 89 -11.22 -3.24 -2.87
C GLN A 89 -11.14 -3.19 -1.33
N LEU A 90 -11.30 -4.33 -0.64
CA LEU A 90 -11.04 -4.39 0.80
C LEU A 90 -9.55 -4.19 1.10
N GLU A 91 -8.67 -4.88 0.37
CA GLU A 91 -7.22 -4.78 0.55
C GLU A 91 -6.66 -3.39 0.20
N VAL A 92 -7.29 -2.69 -0.75
CA VAL A 92 -6.94 -1.31 -1.11
C VAL A 92 -7.01 -0.36 0.09
N ARG A 93 -7.86 -0.61 1.08
CA ARG A 93 -7.89 0.19 2.31
C ARG A 93 -6.58 0.07 3.10
N ALA A 94 -6.03 -1.12 3.20
CA ALA A 94 -4.76 -1.35 3.88
C ALA A 94 -3.62 -0.60 3.17
N PHE A 95 -3.63 -0.60 1.82
CA PHE A 95 -2.69 0.21 1.04
C PHE A 95 -2.84 1.71 1.30
N GLY A 96 -4.07 2.23 1.41
CA GLY A 96 -4.31 3.62 1.79
C GLY A 96 -3.68 3.99 3.14
N CYS A 97 -3.82 3.13 4.15
CA CYS A 97 -3.18 3.32 5.46
C CYS A 97 -1.64 3.28 5.36
N LEU A 98 -1.08 2.37 4.57
CA LEU A 98 0.36 2.32 4.30
C LEU A 98 0.87 3.64 3.67
N LEU A 99 0.10 4.24 2.75
CA LEU A 99 0.46 5.52 2.15
C LEU A 99 0.45 6.67 3.17
N GLU A 100 -0.54 6.71 4.07
CA GLU A 100 -0.60 7.70 5.16
C GLU A 100 0.64 7.62 6.08
N GLU A 101 1.03 6.40 6.44
CA GLU A 101 2.24 6.15 7.23
C GLU A 101 3.50 6.59 6.46
N LEU A 102 3.60 6.24 5.19
CA LEU A 102 4.72 6.63 4.33
C LEU A 102 4.86 8.15 4.21
N LEU A 103 3.76 8.90 4.07
CA LEU A 103 3.78 10.36 3.98
C LEU A 103 4.15 11.03 5.30
N THR A 104 3.80 10.43 6.44
CA THR A 104 4.27 10.89 7.76
C THR A 104 5.81 10.87 7.82
N HIS A 105 6.44 9.95 7.12
CA HIS A 105 7.90 9.83 6.98
C HIS A 105 8.46 10.50 5.71
N CYS A 106 7.65 11.23 4.94
CA CYS A 106 8.08 11.98 3.76
C CYS A 106 7.35 13.34 3.63
N PRO A 107 7.70 14.35 4.46
CA PRO A 107 7.00 15.63 4.47
C PRO A 107 6.99 16.36 3.11
N ALA A 108 8.06 16.18 2.31
CA ALA A 108 8.16 16.75 0.97
C ALA A 108 7.17 16.13 -0.02
N ALA A 109 6.85 14.85 0.10
CA ALA A 109 5.79 14.22 -0.70
C ALA A 109 4.40 14.59 -0.15
N ALA A 110 4.27 14.76 1.17
CA ALA A 110 3.01 15.12 1.82
C ALA A 110 2.46 16.49 1.37
N SER A 111 3.31 17.39 0.88
CA SER A 111 2.86 18.68 0.32
C SER A 111 2.22 18.57 -1.08
N ALA A 112 2.41 17.47 -1.79
CA ALA A 112 1.85 17.29 -3.13
C ALA A 112 0.40 16.75 -3.05
N PRO A 113 -0.60 17.49 -3.56
CA PRO A 113 -2.02 17.13 -3.40
C PRO A 113 -2.41 15.76 -3.98
N ALA A 114 -1.69 15.30 -5.01
CA ALA A 114 -1.95 14.04 -5.66
C ALA A 114 -1.89 12.84 -4.69
N TRP A 115 -0.97 12.88 -3.71
CA TRP A 115 -0.84 11.83 -2.71
C TRP A 115 -2.05 11.76 -1.79
N GLN A 116 -2.50 12.90 -1.27
CA GLN A 116 -3.70 12.95 -0.43
C GLN A 116 -4.94 12.51 -1.21
N ALA A 117 -5.09 12.94 -2.47
CA ALA A 117 -6.19 12.52 -3.31
C ALA A 117 -6.21 11.00 -3.54
N LEU A 118 -5.04 10.36 -3.71
CA LEU A 118 -4.94 8.91 -3.82
C LEU A 118 -5.30 8.20 -2.52
N ILE A 119 -4.83 8.70 -1.37
CA ILE A 119 -5.19 8.19 -0.04
C ILE A 119 -6.70 8.26 0.16
N ASP A 120 -7.33 9.41 -0.11
CA ASP A 120 -8.77 9.61 0.07
C ASP A 120 -9.60 8.66 -0.81
N ARG A 121 -9.11 8.32 -2.00
CA ARG A 121 -9.74 7.31 -2.88
C ARG A 121 -9.59 5.89 -2.32
N CYS A 122 -8.43 5.55 -1.76
CA CYS A 122 -8.21 4.23 -1.14
C CYS A 122 -8.99 4.09 0.19
N ALA A 123 -9.20 5.20 0.90
CA ALA A 123 -9.85 5.25 2.20
C ALA A 123 -11.39 5.35 2.15
N GLN A 124 -12.00 5.36 0.95
CA GLN A 124 -13.45 5.51 0.79
C GLN A 124 -14.24 4.57 1.72
N PRO A 125 -15.27 5.06 2.43
CA PRO A 125 -16.07 4.24 3.35
C PRO A 125 -16.86 3.18 2.58
N THR A 126 -17.34 3.53 1.38
CA THR A 126 -17.97 2.58 0.46
C THR A 126 -16.89 1.75 -0.24
N VAL A 127 -16.86 0.44 0.02
CA VAL A 127 -15.86 -0.49 -0.55
C VAL A 127 -15.85 -0.41 -2.08
N ALA A 128 -17.03 -0.44 -2.70
CA ALA A 128 -17.20 -0.37 -4.15
C ALA A 128 -16.67 0.92 -4.81
N ALA A 129 -16.44 1.99 -4.01
CA ALA A 129 -15.92 3.26 -4.51
C ALA A 129 -14.38 3.34 -4.49
N ARG A 130 -13.70 2.32 -3.93
CA ARG A 130 -12.24 2.26 -3.92
C ARG A 130 -11.73 1.80 -5.29
N PRO A 131 -10.61 2.37 -5.78
CA PRO A 131 -10.03 1.93 -7.04
C PRO A 131 -9.44 0.53 -6.92
N LEU A 132 -9.21 -0.14 -8.05
CA LEU A 132 -8.38 -1.35 -8.09
C LEU A 132 -6.88 -1.00 -8.17
N PHE A 133 -6.01 -1.95 -7.82
CA PHE A 133 -4.56 -1.72 -7.86
C PHE A 133 -4.04 -1.35 -9.27
N ALA A 134 -4.67 -1.85 -10.34
CA ALA A 134 -4.34 -1.45 -11.71
C ALA A 134 -4.55 0.05 -11.96
N GLU A 135 -5.60 0.66 -11.39
CA GLU A 135 -5.82 2.10 -11.47
C GLU A 135 -4.85 2.87 -10.57
N ILE A 136 -4.55 2.34 -9.39
CA ILE A 136 -3.59 2.92 -8.45
C ILE A 136 -2.20 3.01 -9.10
N GLU A 137 -1.74 1.95 -9.77
CA GLU A 137 -0.46 1.95 -10.49
C GLU A 137 -0.40 3.06 -11.55
N GLN A 138 -1.49 3.29 -12.29
CA GLN A 138 -1.54 4.36 -13.28
C GLN A 138 -1.41 5.75 -12.64
N VAL A 139 -2.08 5.98 -11.50
CA VAL A 139 -1.97 7.24 -10.75
C VAL A 139 -0.54 7.47 -10.26
N LEU A 140 0.06 6.44 -9.64
CA LEU A 140 1.44 6.52 -9.14
C LEU A 140 2.45 6.70 -10.29
N PHE A 141 2.18 6.14 -11.47
CA PHE A 141 3.01 6.37 -12.64
C PHE A 141 2.94 7.83 -13.10
N ALA A 142 1.75 8.43 -13.13
CA ALA A 142 1.54 9.82 -13.52
C ALA A 142 2.29 10.80 -12.59
N MET A 143 2.35 10.51 -11.28
CA MET A 143 3.11 11.30 -10.30
C MET A 143 4.63 11.33 -10.55
N SER A 144 5.17 10.41 -11.37
CA SER A 144 6.60 10.39 -11.69
C SER A 144 6.98 11.41 -12.76
N ASN A 145 5.99 12.00 -13.45
CA ASN A 145 6.16 12.92 -14.58
C ASN A 145 5.87 14.39 -14.20
N GLU A 146 5.62 14.67 -12.92
CA GLU A 146 5.43 16.01 -12.34
C GLU A 146 6.72 16.47 -11.63
#